data_AF-A0A5S4UZ41-F1
#
_entry.id   AF-A0A5S4UZ41-F1
#
_cell.length_a   1.000
_cell.length_b   1.000
_cell.length_c   1.000
_cell.angle_alpha   90.00
_cell.angle_beta   90.00
_cell.angle_gamma   90.00
#
_symmetry.space_group_name_H-M   'P 1'
#
loop_
_entity.id
_entity.type
_entity.pdbx_description
1 polymer ?
#
loop_
_entity_poly.entity_id
_entity_poly.type
_entity_poly.pdbx_seq_one_letter_code
_entity_poly.pdbx_strand_id
1 'polypeptide(L)'
;MAEKVTRAVRAARGVLFVHSSPRALCPHVEWAAGRALGTAVNFDWSEQPVYRGLLRAEFYWEGEAGTGAKLASALRGWDQLRFEVSEDPTPGSDGARWMHTPDLGVYFAQTDTAGNTVIPEDRIRYAMEIAGHDAVELHRELRLALGQAWDDELEPFRHASDFAPVVWLHQVG
;
A
#
# COMPACT_ATOMS: atom_id res chain seq x y z
N MET A 1 28.72 -2.23 35.20
CA MET A 1 27.86 -1.31 34.41
C MET A 1 27.74 -1.92 33.03
N ALA A 2 26.62 -2.60 32.75
CA ALA A 2 26.42 -3.28 31.48
C ALA A 2 25.95 -2.25 30.44
N GLU A 3 26.72 -2.11 29.38
CA GLU A 3 26.41 -1.30 28.21
C GLU A 3 25.14 -1.87 27.56
N LYS A 4 24.02 -1.15 27.70
CA LYS A 4 22.82 -1.42 26.92
C LYS A 4 23.15 -1.08 25.48
N VAL A 5 23.59 -2.09 24.72
CA VAL A 5 23.55 -2.03 23.26
C VAL A 5 22.07 -2.00 22.87
N THR A 6 21.50 -0.79 22.79
CA THR A 6 20.20 -0.60 22.17
C THR A 6 20.43 -0.97 20.70
N ARG A 7 20.02 -2.18 20.30
CA ARG A 7 19.94 -2.55 18.89
C ARG A 7 19.16 -1.42 18.22
N ALA A 8 19.84 -0.59 17.43
CA ALA A 8 19.19 0.50 16.71
C ALA A 8 18.04 -0.14 15.94
N VAL A 9 16.80 0.18 16.34
CA VAL A 9 15.62 -0.28 15.61
C VAL A 9 15.76 0.36 14.25
N ARG A 10 16.08 -0.45 13.23
CA ARG A 10 16.16 0.05 11.87
C ARG A 10 14.75 0.43 11.48
N ALA A 11 14.56 1.70 11.12
CA ALA A 11 13.29 2.17 10.63
C ALA A 11 12.91 1.35 9.39
N ALA A 12 11.68 0.85 9.38
CA ALA A 12 11.02 0.48 8.15
C ALA A 12 10.69 1.76 7.39
N ARG A 13 10.55 1.63 6.07
CA ARG A 13 10.20 2.73 5.19
C ARG A 13 9.27 2.24 4.11
N GLY A 14 8.64 3.15 3.41
CA GLY A 14 7.79 2.80 2.29
C GLY A 14 7.14 4.03 1.69
N VAL A 15 6.09 3.78 0.91
CA VAL A 15 5.35 4.83 0.21
C VAL A 15 3.86 4.64 0.45
N LEU A 16 3.17 5.73 0.75
CA LEU A 16 1.72 5.84 0.65
C LEU A 16 1.40 6.48 -0.70
N PHE A 17 0.74 5.74 -1.58
CA PHE A 17 0.17 6.24 -2.82
C PHE A 17 -1.30 6.52 -2.59
N VAL A 18 -1.72 7.78 -2.67
CA VAL A 18 -3.14 8.14 -2.73
C VAL A 18 -3.51 8.29 -4.20
N HIS A 19 -4.25 7.31 -4.73
CA HIS A 19 -4.65 7.27 -6.14
C HIS A 19 -5.84 8.16 -6.44
N SER A 20 -6.78 8.29 -5.48
CA SER A 20 -7.88 9.24 -5.59
C SER A 20 -8.40 9.65 -4.22
N SER A 21 -8.62 10.95 -4.03
CA SER A 21 -9.28 11.53 -2.86
C SER A 21 -10.05 12.79 -3.26
N PRO A 22 -11.30 12.99 -2.81
CA PRO A 22 -11.96 14.28 -2.92
C PRO A 22 -11.14 15.37 -2.21
N ARG A 23 -11.13 16.60 -2.74
CA ARG A 23 -10.38 17.72 -2.16
C ARG A 23 -10.71 17.99 -0.68
N ALA A 24 -11.97 17.84 -0.30
CA ALA A 24 -12.42 18.02 1.09
C ALA A 24 -11.86 16.94 2.04
N LEU A 25 -11.48 15.78 1.52
CA LEU A 25 -10.96 14.66 2.30
C LEU A 25 -9.45 14.75 2.54
N CYS A 26 -8.70 15.47 1.71
CA CYS A 26 -7.24 15.57 1.77
C CYS A 26 -6.67 15.92 3.17
N PRO A 27 -7.19 16.93 3.90
CA PRO A 27 -6.70 17.23 5.25
C PRO A 27 -6.94 16.10 6.26
N HIS A 28 -8.00 15.29 6.06
CA HIS A 28 -8.29 14.15 6.92
C HIS A 28 -7.38 12.96 6.62
N VAL A 29 -7.00 12.77 5.35
CA VAL A 29 -5.98 11.78 4.96
C VAL A 29 -4.65 12.12 5.61
N GLU A 30 -4.19 13.37 5.51
CA GLU A 30 -2.96 13.85 6.14
C GLU A 30 -3.00 13.68 7.66
N TRP A 31 -4.12 14.04 8.30
CA TRP A 31 -4.28 13.85 9.73
C TRP A 31 -4.24 12.38 10.16
N ALA A 32 -4.94 11.50 9.44
CA ALA A 32 -4.95 10.06 9.73
C ALA A 32 -3.56 9.44 9.54
N ALA A 33 -2.87 9.78 8.45
CA ALA A 33 -1.51 9.34 8.18
C ALA A 33 -0.53 9.87 9.25
N GLY A 34 -0.64 11.14 9.60
CA GLY A 34 0.21 11.74 10.62
C GLY A 34 0.01 11.12 12.01
N ARG A 35 -1.22 10.75 12.37
CA ARG A 35 -1.47 9.97 13.61
C ARG A 35 -0.87 8.58 13.56
N ALA A 36 -0.93 7.89 12.42
CA ALA A 36 -0.32 6.57 12.26
C ALA A 36 1.22 6.62 12.34
N LEU A 37 1.82 7.71 11.84
CA LEU A 37 3.26 7.97 11.85
C LEU A 37 3.78 8.60 13.16
N GLY A 38 2.88 9.17 13.98
CA GLY A 38 3.24 9.89 15.19
C GLY A 38 3.82 11.29 14.96
N THR A 39 3.72 11.82 13.73
CA THR A 39 4.20 13.17 13.36
C THR A 39 3.25 13.82 12.37
N ALA A 40 3.22 15.16 12.33
CA ALA A 40 2.44 15.86 11.32
C ALA A 40 3.05 15.64 9.92
N VAL A 41 2.19 15.45 8.92
CA VAL A 41 2.58 15.26 7.52
C VAL A 41 1.81 16.22 6.64
N ASN A 42 2.41 16.60 5.52
CA ASN A 42 1.76 17.38 4.46
C ASN A 42 2.05 16.68 3.14
N PHE A 43 1.03 16.51 2.30
CA PHE A 43 1.18 15.84 1.02
C PHE A 43 1.22 16.86 -0.12
N ASP A 44 1.97 16.54 -1.17
CA ASP A 44 1.91 17.29 -2.41
C ASP A 44 0.77 16.74 -3.28
N TRP A 45 -0.38 17.42 -3.20
CA TRP A 45 -1.59 17.00 -3.91
C TRP A 45 -1.60 17.52 -5.35
N SER A 46 -1.79 16.62 -6.30
CA SER A 46 -1.99 16.94 -7.71
C SER A 46 -3.36 16.44 -8.20
N GLU A 47 -3.84 16.98 -9.32
CA GLU A 47 -5.10 16.54 -9.91
C GLU A 47 -4.99 15.11 -10.45
N GLN A 48 -6.04 14.32 -10.24
CA GLN A 48 -6.17 12.97 -10.80
C GLN A 48 -6.88 13.03 -12.15
N PRO A 49 -6.20 12.80 -13.29
CA PRO A 49 -6.79 12.96 -14.62
C PRO A 49 -7.94 11.99 -14.95
N VAL A 50 -8.04 10.84 -14.27
CA VAL A 50 -9.12 9.86 -14.53
C VAL A 50 -10.50 10.42 -14.15
N TYR A 51 -10.59 11.22 -13.08
CA TYR A 51 -11.84 11.79 -12.58
C TYR A 51 -11.64 13.23 -12.10
N ARG A 52 -12.34 14.18 -12.73
CA ARG A 52 -12.31 15.58 -12.32
C ARG A 52 -12.71 15.76 -10.85
N GLY A 53 -11.99 16.64 -10.17
CA GLY A 53 -12.26 16.99 -8.76
C GLY A 53 -11.62 16.04 -7.75
N LEU A 54 -11.04 14.93 -8.20
CA LEU A 54 -10.22 14.06 -7.37
C LEU A 54 -8.75 14.51 -7.41
N LEU A 55 -8.10 14.33 -6.27
CA LEU A 55 -6.70 14.58 -6.05
C LEU A 55 -5.97 13.29 -5.77
N ARG A 56 -4.66 13.32 -5.98
CA ARG A 56 -3.73 12.22 -5.73
C ARG A 56 -2.46 12.75 -5.09
N ALA A 57 -1.71 11.89 -4.42
CA ALA A 57 -0.45 12.23 -3.78
C ALA A 57 0.44 10.99 -3.62
N GLU A 58 1.74 11.22 -3.49
CA GLU A 58 2.72 10.21 -3.09
C GLU A 58 3.45 10.72 -1.86
N PHE A 59 3.54 9.89 -0.83
CA PHE A 59 4.17 10.26 0.42
C PHE A 59 5.12 9.18 0.89
N TYR A 60 6.42 9.49 0.87
CA TYR A 60 7.46 8.65 1.46
C TYR A 60 7.41 8.75 2.97
N TRP A 61 7.48 7.60 3.64
CA TRP A 61 7.41 7.54 5.09
C TRP A 61 8.52 6.65 5.66
N GLU A 62 8.90 6.95 6.90
CA GLU A 62 9.78 6.14 7.73
C GLU A 62 9.13 5.92 9.09
N GLY A 63 9.33 4.74 9.69
CA GLY A 63 8.69 4.38 10.96
C GLY A 63 9.16 3.02 11.47
N GLU A 64 8.45 2.46 12.45
CA GLU A 64 8.70 1.09 12.91
C GLU A 64 8.14 0.07 11.89
N ALA A 65 8.66 -1.15 11.88
CA ALA A 65 8.05 -2.24 11.11
C ALA A 65 6.56 -2.41 11.48
N GLY A 66 5.71 -2.59 10.47
CA GLY A 66 4.26 -2.61 10.60
C GLY A 66 3.59 -1.22 10.56
N THR A 67 4.35 -0.15 10.34
CA THR A 67 3.78 1.19 10.11
C THR A 67 2.92 1.24 8.84
N GLY A 68 3.27 0.47 7.80
CA GLY A 68 2.44 0.36 6.61
C GLY A 68 1.04 -0.19 6.91
N ALA A 69 0.95 -1.21 7.78
CA ALA A 69 -0.32 -1.74 8.25
C ALA A 69 -1.12 -0.72 9.09
N LYS A 70 -0.43 0.08 9.92
CA LYS A 70 -1.06 1.18 10.70
C LYS A 70 -1.65 2.24 9.77
N LEU A 71 -0.91 2.63 8.72
CA LEU A 71 -1.37 3.57 7.69
C LEU A 71 -2.61 3.04 6.98
N ALA A 72 -2.55 1.81 6.44
CA ALA A 72 -3.67 1.21 5.74
C ALA A 72 -4.92 1.08 6.63
N SER A 73 -4.72 0.73 7.91
CA SER A 73 -5.81 0.65 8.89
C SER A 73 -6.42 2.01 9.22
N ALA A 74 -5.60 3.07 9.29
CA ALA A 74 -6.06 4.43 9.60
C ALA A 74 -6.81 5.08 8.43
N LEU A 75 -6.50 4.69 7.20
CA LEU A 75 -7.05 5.26 5.98
C LEU A 75 -8.24 4.49 5.39
N ARG A 76 -8.63 3.34 5.94
CA ARG A 76 -9.78 2.59 5.42
C ARG A 76 -11.12 3.26 5.73
N GLY A 77 -12.14 2.98 4.91
CA GLY A 77 -13.54 3.28 5.22
C GLY A 77 -14.04 4.66 4.78
N TRP A 78 -13.28 5.38 3.94
CA TRP A 78 -13.74 6.62 3.32
C TRP A 78 -14.30 6.35 1.93
N ASP A 79 -15.41 7.00 1.60
CA ASP A 79 -15.95 6.98 0.25
C ASP A 79 -14.97 7.65 -0.73
N GLN A 80 -14.83 7.08 -1.93
CA GLN A 80 -13.97 7.55 -3.02
C GLN A 80 -12.46 7.63 -2.72
N LEU A 81 -11.99 7.14 -1.57
CA LEU A 81 -10.57 7.05 -1.24
C LEU A 81 -9.96 5.74 -1.77
N ARG A 82 -9.05 5.87 -2.74
CA ARG A 82 -8.24 4.76 -3.27
C ARG A 82 -6.80 4.99 -2.92
N PHE A 83 -6.15 4.00 -2.32
CA PHE A 83 -4.76 4.13 -1.92
C PHE A 83 -4.03 2.79 -1.90
N GLU A 84 -2.71 2.89 -1.95
CA GLU A 84 -1.79 1.79 -1.68
C GLU A 84 -0.75 2.20 -0.65
N VAL A 85 -0.33 1.24 0.16
CA VAL A 85 0.80 1.43 1.06
C VAL A 85 1.80 0.33 0.75
N SER A 86 3.06 0.69 0.49
CA SER A 86 4.18 -0.24 0.49
C SER A 86 4.96 -0.12 1.79
N GLU A 87 5.55 -1.23 2.23
CA GLU A 87 6.58 -1.28 3.27
C GLU A 87 7.75 -2.12 2.74
N ASP A 88 8.94 -1.54 2.73
CA ASP A 88 10.17 -2.21 2.33
C ASP A 88 10.56 -3.29 3.37
N PRO A 89 11.15 -4.42 2.93
CA PRO A 89 11.66 -5.41 3.85
C PRO A 89 12.75 -4.84 4.77
N THR A 90 12.76 -5.29 6.02
CA THR A 90 13.82 -5.00 6.98
C THR A 90 14.60 -6.28 7.29
N PRO A 91 15.75 -6.23 7.99
CA PRO A 91 16.43 -7.45 8.41
C PRO A 91 15.62 -8.40 9.31
N GLY A 92 14.46 -7.96 9.82
CA GLY A 92 13.59 -8.76 10.68
C GLY A 92 12.13 -8.82 10.24
N SER A 93 11.79 -8.29 9.06
CA SER A 93 10.43 -8.32 8.53
C SER A 93 10.46 -8.40 7.01
N ASP A 94 9.53 -9.15 6.45
CA ASP A 94 9.30 -9.15 5.01
C ASP A 94 8.71 -7.81 4.55
N GLY A 95 8.78 -7.56 3.24
CA GLY A 95 8.10 -6.43 2.64
C GLY A 95 6.60 -6.70 2.55
N ALA A 96 5.83 -5.65 2.31
CA ALA A 96 4.39 -5.76 2.21
C ALA A 96 3.77 -4.68 1.33
N ARG A 97 2.61 -5.00 0.75
CA ARG A 97 1.73 -4.08 0.05
C ARG A 97 0.31 -4.21 0.59
N TRP A 98 -0.31 -3.06 0.83
CA TRP A 98 -1.74 -2.94 1.09
C TRP A 98 -2.38 -2.14 -0.03
N MET A 99 -3.50 -2.63 -0.55
CA MET A 99 -4.30 -1.93 -1.55
C MET A 99 -5.69 -1.71 -0.96
N HIS A 100 -6.26 -0.53 -1.16
CA HIS A 100 -7.61 -0.23 -0.71
C HIS A 100 -8.44 0.39 -1.82
N THR A 101 -9.65 -0.13 -1.96
CA THR A 101 -10.70 0.52 -2.74
C THR A 101 -11.96 0.70 -1.90
N PRO A 102 -12.81 1.69 -2.22
CA PRO A 102 -14.04 1.93 -1.46
C PRO A 102 -14.95 0.70 -1.39
N ASP A 103 -15.09 -0.04 -2.48
CA ASP A 103 -16.03 -1.16 -2.59
C ASP A 103 -15.48 -2.49 -2.07
N LEU A 104 -14.16 -2.71 -2.19
CA LEU A 104 -13.52 -3.99 -1.83
C LEU A 104 -12.84 -3.96 -0.45
N GLY A 105 -12.57 -2.78 0.10
CA GLY A 105 -11.82 -2.62 1.34
C GLY A 105 -10.32 -2.90 1.15
N VAL A 106 -9.64 -3.41 2.18
CA VAL A 106 -8.18 -3.61 2.17
C VAL A 106 -7.83 -5.03 1.70
N TYR A 107 -6.99 -5.12 0.67
CA TYR A 107 -6.22 -6.31 0.33
C TYR A 107 -4.78 -6.16 0.85
N PHE A 108 -4.21 -7.27 1.31
CA PHE A 108 -2.84 -7.36 1.81
C PHE A 108 -2.07 -8.46 1.07
N ALA A 109 -0.84 -8.14 0.69
CA ALA A 109 0.12 -9.10 0.18
C ALA A 109 1.49 -8.87 0.80
N GLN A 110 2.15 -9.96 1.19
CA GLN A 110 3.59 -9.93 1.47
C GLN A 110 4.36 -9.76 0.16
N THR A 111 5.49 -9.07 0.19
CA THR A 111 6.39 -8.94 -0.95
C THR A 111 7.79 -9.47 -0.64
N ASP A 112 8.47 -10.00 -1.65
CA ASP A 112 9.88 -10.34 -1.56
C ASP A 112 10.79 -9.10 -1.65
N THR A 113 12.10 -9.30 -1.62
CA THR A 113 13.09 -8.22 -1.70
C THR A 113 13.16 -7.51 -3.04
N ALA A 114 12.60 -8.12 -4.10
CA ALA A 114 12.47 -7.49 -5.42
C ALA A 114 11.14 -6.76 -5.59
N GLY A 115 10.24 -6.84 -4.60
CA GLY A 115 8.91 -6.25 -4.64
C GLY A 115 7.85 -7.14 -5.30
N ASN A 116 8.14 -8.41 -5.57
CA ASN A 116 7.14 -9.35 -6.09
C ASN A 116 6.17 -9.75 -4.98
N THR A 117 4.87 -9.81 -5.30
CA THR A 117 3.87 -10.39 -4.40
C THR A 117 4.15 -11.88 -4.18
N VAL A 118 4.21 -12.26 -2.90
CA VAL A 118 4.38 -13.64 -2.46
C VAL A 118 3.01 -14.22 -2.10
N ILE A 119 2.61 -15.27 -2.81
CA ILE A 119 1.41 -16.04 -2.48
C ILE A 119 1.83 -17.27 -1.65
N PRO A 120 1.37 -17.41 -0.39
CA PRO A 120 1.71 -18.55 0.44
C PRO A 120 1.23 -19.87 -0.17
N GLU A 121 2.01 -20.94 0.03
CA GLU A 121 1.67 -22.28 -0.44
C GLU A 121 0.26 -22.71 -0.02
N ASP A 122 -0.12 -22.46 1.23
CA ASP A 122 -1.44 -22.82 1.74
C ASP A 122 -2.58 -22.11 1.01
N ARG A 123 -2.34 -20.90 0.47
CA ARG A 123 -3.34 -20.19 -0.34
C ARG A 123 -3.52 -20.85 -1.71
N ILE A 124 -2.46 -21.39 -2.29
CA ILE A 124 -2.51 -22.16 -3.54
C ILE A 124 -3.19 -23.51 -3.31
N ARG A 125 -2.81 -24.23 -2.25
CA ARG A 125 -3.46 -25.50 -1.88
C ARG A 125 -4.95 -25.33 -1.63
N TYR A 126 -5.34 -24.26 -0.93
CA TYR A 126 -6.75 -23.91 -0.73
C TYR A 126 -7.49 -23.71 -2.05
N ALA A 127 -6.92 -22.97 -3.00
CA ALA A 127 -7.53 -22.76 -4.31
C ALA A 127 -7.72 -24.08 -5.08
N MET A 128 -6.74 -24.99 -5.01
CA MET A 128 -6.82 -26.32 -5.61
C MET A 128 -7.89 -27.19 -4.95
N GLU A 129 -8.00 -27.14 -3.63
CA GLU A 129 -8.99 -27.91 -2.86
C GLU A 129 -10.42 -27.47 -3.18
N ILE A 130 -10.69 -26.16 -3.15
CA ILE A 130 -12.02 -25.59 -3.46
C ILE A 130 -12.42 -25.87 -4.91
N ALA A 131 -11.47 -25.76 -5.85
CA ALA A 131 -11.76 -25.94 -7.27
C ALA A 131 -11.96 -27.41 -7.68
N GLY A 132 -11.28 -28.36 -7.02
CA GLY A 132 -11.30 -29.77 -7.42
C GLY A 132 -10.84 -29.96 -8.86
N HIS A 133 -11.73 -30.39 -9.76
CA HIS A 133 -11.46 -30.57 -11.18
C HIS A 133 -11.98 -29.42 -12.07
N ASP A 134 -12.55 -28.37 -11.46
CA ASP A 134 -13.08 -27.21 -12.18
C ASP A 134 -11.97 -26.16 -12.40
N ALA A 135 -11.50 -26.06 -13.64
CA ALA A 135 -10.48 -25.09 -14.02
C ALA A 135 -10.95 -23.64 -13.92
N VAL A 136 -12.25 -23.37 -14.10
CA VAL A 136 -12.81 -22.00 -14.00
C VAL A 136 -12.79 -21.55 -12.55
N GLU A 137 -13.16 -22.44 -11.62
CA GLU A 137 -13.11 -22.16 -10.19
C GLU A 137 -11.66 -21.97 -9.71
N LEU A 138 -10.72 -22.78 -10.22
CA LEU A 138 -9.30 -22.60 -9.92
C LEU A 138 -8.81 -21.21 -10.34
N HIS A 139 -9.15 -20.78 -11.56
CA HIS A 139 -8.80 -19.44 -12.04
C HIS A 139 -9.43 -18.33 -11.18
N ARG A 140 -10.66 -18.52 -10.72
CA ARG A 140 -11.35 -17.57 -9.83
C ARG A 140 -10.62 -17.44 -8.49
N GLU A 141 -10.30 -18.56 -7.83
CA GLU A 141 -9.62 -18.54 -6.53
C GLU A 141 -8.18 -18.01 -6.62
N LEU A 142 -7.46 -18.30 -7.71
CA LEU A 142 -6.14 -17.71 -7.96
C LEU A 142 -6.22 -16.19 -8.17
N ARG A 143 -7.24 -15.68 -8.89
CA ARG A 143 -7.45 -14.23 -9.03
C ARG A 143 -7.74 -13.56 -7.69
N LEU A 144 -8.50 -14.21 -6.81
CA LEU A 144 -8.73 -13.72 -5.46
C LEU A 144 -7.43 -13.70 -4.64
N ALA A 145 -6.62 -14.76 -4.74
CA ALA A 145 -5.33 -14.82 -4.06
C ALA A 145 -4.39 -13.69 -4.52
N LEU A 146 -4.38 -13.38 -5.82
CA LEU A 146 -3.57 -12.31 -6.41
C LEU A 146 -4.10 -10.89 -6.14
N GLY A 147 -5.31 -10.74 -5.62
CA GLY A 147 -5.91 -9.42 -5.41
C GLY A 147 -6.35 -8.74 -6.71
N GLN A 148 -6.63 -9.51 -7.77
CA GLN A 148 -6.91 -8.99 -9.12
C GLN A 148 -8.00 -7.92 -9.15
N ALA A 149 -9.06 -8.06 -8.36
CA ALA A 149 -10.16 -7.09 -8.34
C ALA A 149 -9.71 -5.70 -7.84
N TRP A 150 -8.71 -5.63 -6.95
CA TRP A 150 -8.12 -4.37 -6.52
C TRP A 150 -7.26 -3.76 -7.61
N ASP A 151 -6.42 -4.58 -8.25
CA ASP A 151 -5.61 -4.12 -9.38
C ASP A 151 -6.50 -3.57 -10.51
N ASP A 152 -7.54 -4.30 -10.91
CA ASP A 152 -8.47 -3.87 -11.97
C ASP A 152 -9.13 -2.51 -11.68
N GLU A 153 -9.44 -2.22 -10.41
CA GLU A 153 -10.02 -0.93 -10.00
C GLU A 153 -8.96 0.18 -9.90
N LEU A 154 -7.75 -0.13 -9.43
CA LEU A 154 -6.68 0.85 -9.19
C LEU A 154 -5.91 1.20 -10.46
N GLU A 155 -5.79 0.27 -11.42
CA GLU A 155 -4.95 0.40 -12.61
C GLU A 155 -5.21 1.69 -13.40
N PRO A 156 -6.47 2.12 -13.66
CA PRO A 156 -6.73 3.39 -14.35
C PRO A 156 -6.10 4.58 -13.62
N PHE A 157 -6.10 4.58 -12.28
CA PHE A 157 -5.56 5.66 -11.46
C PHE A 157 -4.04 5.60 -11.29
N ARG A 158 -3.42 4.42 -11.47
CA ARG A 158 -1.96 4.25 -11.44
C ARG A 158 -1.28 4.87 -12.67
N HIS A 159 -1.78 4.58 -13.87
CA HIS A 159 -1.22 5.10 -15.13
C HIS A 159 -1.22 6.63 -15.24
N ALA A 160 -2.15 7.28 -14.52
CA ALA A 160 -2.13 8.72 -14.38
C ALA A 160 -0.83 9.27 -13.73
N SER A 161 0.01 8.42 -13.13
CA SER A 161 1.28 8.79 -12.50
C SER A 161 2.41 9.03 -13.47
N ASP A 162 2.30 8.54 -14.69
CA ASP A 162 3.35 8.68 -15.70
C ASP A 162 3.58 10.15 -16.13
N PHE A 163 2.70 11.07 -15.69
CA PHE A 163 2.80 12.51 -15.90
C PHE A 163 3.29 13.30 -14.67
N ALA A 164 3.58 12.65 -13.54
CA ALA A 164 4.09 13.32 -12.35
C ALA A 164 5.60 13.65 -12.52
N PRO A 165 6.07 14.84 -12.08
CA PRO A 165 7.48 15.18 -12.16
C PRO A 165 8.32 14.23 -11.29
N VAL A 166 9.28 13.54 -11.92
CA VAL A 166 10.21 12.63 -11.24
C VAL A 166 11.05 13.41 -10.23
N VAL A 167 10.86 13.13 -8.94
CA VAL A 167 11.74 13.63 -7.87
C VAL A 167 12.98 12.73 -7.83
N TRP A 168 14.10 13.23 -8.33
CA TRP A 168 15.39 12.56 -8.19
C TRP A 168 15.81 12.57 -6.72
N LEU A 169 15.79 11.42 -6.06
CA LEU A 169 16.46 11.27 -4.76
C LEU A 169 17.97 11.39 -4.96
N HIS A 170 18.53 12.51 -4.52
CA HIS A 170 19.98 12.69 -4.43
C HIS A 170 20.55 11.73 -3.38
N GLN A 171 21.41 10.82 -3.82
CA GLN A 171 22.26 10.01 -2.95
C GLN A 171 23.26 10.94 -2.25
N VAL A 172 23.19 11.07 -0.93
CA VAL A 172 24.21 11.76 -0.14
C VAL A 172 25.25 10.76 0.35
N GLY A 173 26.51 11.10 0.03
CA GLY A 173 27.82 10.68 0.58
C GLY A 173 27.91 9.41 1.41
#